data_AF-A0A1C7MUE7-F1
#
_entry.id   AF-A0A1C7MUE7-F1
#
_cell.length_a   1.000
_cell.length_b   1.000
_cell.length_c   1.000
_cell.angle_alpha   90.00
_cell.angle_beta   90.00
_cell.angle_gamma   90.00
#
_symmetry.space_group_name_H-M   'P 1'
#
loop_
_entity.id
_entity.type
_entity.pdbx_description
1 polymer ?
#
loop_
_entity_poly.entity_id
_entity_poly.type
_entity_poly.pdbx_seq_one_letter_code
_entity_poly.pdbx_strand_id
1 'polypeptide(L)'
;MANTIRASVVQTCTAAYSLPETLEKLEKLARLAKERDGSQLAVFPEAFIGGYPKMSTFGAVVGDRTPEGRDEFVRYANAAIEIPSPAISRIEEISKQTGVFLVVGIIERDVGTLYCTAIFVDPVEGFIAKHRKLQPTGMERIIWGQATVQTKISATICWENYMPLLRTFYYSKGTQIYCAPTVDGRPAWQHTMTHIALEGRCFVLSSCQYAEEKDYPSDHAVLNSEKRDPSNVMIAGGSVIISPLGKVLAGPLRGGEGVLTAELDLDDVFRGKFDLDVTGHYARPDIFQLNVIGQ
;
A
#
# COMPACT_ATOMS: atom_id res chain seq x y z
N MET A 1 -1.51 29.76 11.61
CA MET A 1 -1.96 28.51 12.24
C MET A 1 -1.03 27.42 11.73
N ALA A 2 -0.53 26.54 12.58
CA ALA A 2 0.41 25.49 12.14
C ALA A 2 -0.28 24.56 11.13
N ASN A 3 0.35 24.33 9.98
CA ASN A 3 -0.16 23.51 8.89
C ASN A 3 0.17 22.02 9.15
N THR A 4 -0.36 21.52 10.27
CA THR A 4 0.07 20.26 10.86
C THR A 4 -1.06 19.23 10.84
N ILE A 5 -0.74 17.99 10.47
CA ILE A 5 -1.67 16.86 10.55
C ILE A 5 -1.07 15.69 11.32
N ARG A 6 -1.90 14.82 11.91
CA ARG A 6 -1.45 13.51 12.41
C ARG A 6 -1.81 12.41 11.43
N ALA A 7 -0.81 11.62 11.02
CA ALA A 7 -1.00 10.56 10.04
C ALA A 7 -0.38 9.25 10.50
N SER A 8 -1.05 8.15 10.14
CA SER A 8 -0.71 6.80 10.58
C SER A 8 -0.38 5.86 9.42
N VAL A 9 0.49 4.89 9.68
CA VAL A 9 0.67 3.69 8.86
C VAL A 9 0.31 2.47 9.68
N VAL A 10 -0.45 1.55 9.09
CA VAL A 10 -0.98 0.37 9.76
C VAL A 10 -0.23 -0.87 9.26
N GLN A 11 0.48 -1.56 10.14
CA GLN A 11 1.11 -2.85 9.85
C GLN A 11 0.17 -3.97 10.26
N THR A 12 -0.39 -4.68 9.29
CA THR A 12 -1.38 -5.74 9.47
C THR A 12 -1.40 -6.65 8.24
N CYS A 13 -2.00 -7.82 8.32
CA CYS A 13 -2.36 -8.62 7.15
C CYS A 13 -3.86 -8.93 7.10
N THR A 14 -4.30 -9.43 5.95
CA THR A 14 -5.64 -10.00 5.73
C THR A 14 -5.93 -11.09 6.74
N ALA A 15 -7.17 -11.20 7.20
CA ALA A 15 -7.60 -12.30 8.06
C ALA A 15 -8.00 -13.50 7.19
N ALA A 16 -7.10 -14.46 6.93
CA ALA A 16 -7.37 -15.74 6.26
C ALA A 16 -8.21 -15.67 4.96
N TYR A 17 -8.03 -14.62 4.15
CA TYR A 17 -8.88 -14.30 2.98
C TYR A 17 -10.38 -14.11 3.26
N SER A 18 -10.77 -13.98 4.53
CA SER A 18 -12.10 -13.63 4.99
C SER A 18 -12.34 -12.13 4.85
N LEU A 19 -13.17 -11.75 3.88
CA LEU A 19 -13.56 -10.35 3.66
C LEU A 19 -14.24 -9.74 4.90
N PRO A 20 -15.23 -10.38 5.56
CA PRO A 20 -15.87 -9.81 6.74
C PRO A 20 -14.87 -9.54 7.88
N GLU A 21 -14.04 -10.52 8.23
CA GLU A 21 -13.05 -10.38 9.31
C GLU A 21 -11.99 -9.32 8.97
N THR A 22 -11.60 -9.23 7.70
CA THR A 22 -10.65 -8.21 7.24
C THR A 22 -11.25 -6.80 7.33
N LEU A 23 -12.55 -6.63 7.04
CA LEU A 23 -13.25 -5.35 7.21
C LEU A 23 -13.42 -4.98 8.69
N GLU A 24 -13.70 -5.94 9.56
CA GLU A 24 -13.70 -5.71 11.02
C GLU A 24 -12.31 -5.29 11.52
N LYS A 25 -11.25 -5.93 11.01
CA LYS A 25 -9.86 -5.57 11.32
C LYS A 25 -9.52 -4.17 10.82
N LEU A 26 -9.98 -3.79 9.61
CA LEU A 26 -9.85 -2.44 9.06
C LEU A 26 -10.50 -1.41 10.00
N GLU A 27 -11.75 -1.65 10.40
CA GLU A 27 -12.47 -0.75 11.31
C GLU A 27 -11.75 -0.59 12.65
N LYS A 28 -11.37 -1.71 13.28
CA LYS A 28 -10.67 -1.71 14.56
C LYS A 28 -9.39 -0.88 14.50
N LEU A 29 -8.60 -1.03 13.44
CA LEU A 29 -7.31 -0.35 13.30
C LEU A 29 -7.47 1.12 12.91
N ALA A 30 -8.46 1.46 12.05
CA ALA A 30 -8.80 2.85 11.74
C ALA A 30 -9.30 3.60 12.98
N ARG A 31 -10.17 2.96 13.77
CA ARG A 31 -10.66 3.48 15.05
C ARG A 31 -9.53 3.66 16.05
N LEU A 32 -8.63 2.69 16.18
CA LEU A 32 -7.45 2.81 17.03
C LEU A 32 -6.58 4.01 16.64
N ALA A 33 -6.28 4.18 15.35
CA ALA A 33 -5.50 5.32 14.86
C ALA A 33 -6.17 6.67 15.17
N LYS A 34 -7.51 6.72 15.13
CA LYS A 34 -8.28 7.91 15.49
C LYS A 34 -8.31 8.17 16.99
N GLU A 35 -8.70 7.19 17.78
CA GLU A 35 -8.99 7.37 19.21
C GLU A 35 -7.71 7.52 20.03
N ARG A 36 -6.67 6.74 19.72
CA ARG A 36 -5.38 6.81 20.43
C ARG A 36 -4.57 8.03 20.00
N ASP A 37 -4.54 8.32 18.69
CA ASP A 37 -3.57 9.25 18.12
C ASP A 37 -4.20 10.42 17.36
N GLY A 38 -5.52 10.58 17.35
CA GLY A 38 -6.17 11.69 16.63
C GLY A 38 -5.84 11.72 15.14
N SER A 39 -5.54 10.57 14.53
CA SER A 39 -5.13 10.51 13.12
C SER A 39 -6.19 11.10 12.21
N GLN A 40 -5.75 11.80 11.17
CA GLN A 40 -6.57 12.33 10.09
C GLN A 40 -6.40 11.53 8.79
N LEU A 41 -5.30 10.77 8.69
CA LEU A 41 -4.96 9.91 7.55
C LEU A 41 -4.42 8.57 8.07
N ALA A 42 -4.83 7.46 7.47
CA ALA A 42 -4.26 6.13 7.74
C ALA A 42 -3.97 5.37 6.44
N VAL A 43 -2.74 4.85 6.31
CA VAL A 43 -2.30 4.04 5.16
C VAL A 43 -2.23 2.57 5.57
N PHE A 44 -3.04 1.74 4.92
CA PHE A 44 -3.05 0.29 5.06
C PHE A 44 -2.15 -0.37 4.00
N PRO A 45 -1.67 -1.60 4.24
CA PRO A 45 -0.70 -2.24 3.37
C PRO A 45 -1.23 -2.63 1.99
N GLU A 46 -0.31 -3.00 1.09
CA GLU A 46 -0.61 -3.59 -0.22
C GLU A 46 -1.45 -4.85 -0.06
N ALA A 47 -2.45 -5.05 -0.93
CA ALA A 47 -3.28 -6.26 -0.94
C ALA A 47 -3.84 -6.65 0.44
N PHE A 48 -4.21 -5.69 1.28
CA PHE A 48 -4.77 -5.97 2.61
C PHE A 48 -6.18 -6.58 2.52
N ILE A 49 -7.05 -6.05 1.66
CA ILE A 49 -8.32 -6.70 1.33
C ILE A 49 -8.10 -7.64 0.14
N GLY A 50 -8.60 -8.86 0.22
CA GLY A 50 -8.37 -9.93 -0.77
C GLY A 50 -7.05 -10.67 -0.60
N GLY A 51 -6.04 -10.04 -0.03
CA GLY A 51 -4.84 -10.69 0.49
C GLY A 51 -3.69 -10.90 -0.50
N TYR A 52 -2.49 -11.02 0.07
CA TYR A 52 -1.26 -11.29 -0.68
C TYR A 52 -0.94 -12.79 -0.65
N PRO A 53 -0.92 -13.51 -1.79
CA PRO A 53 -0.71 -14.95 -1.84
C PRO A 53 0.77 -15.33 -1.71
N LYS A 54 1.36 -15.02 -0.55
CA LYS A 54 2.78 -15.29 -0.25
C LYS A 54 3.09 -16.77 -0.41
N MET A 55 4.20 -17.11 -1.07
CA MET A 55 4.65 -18.48 -1.39
C MET A 55 3.76 -19.29 -2.35
N SER A 56 2.56 -18.82 -2.71
CA SER A 56 1.75 -19.54 -3.69
C SER A 56 2.36 -19.44 -5.08
N THR A 57 2.33 -20.56 -5.81
CA THR A 57 2.70 -20.66 -7.22
C THR A 57 1.50 -20.82 -8.12
N PHE A 58 0.29 -21.01 -7.55
CA PHE A 58 -0.93 -21.41 -8.26
C PHE A 58 -0.72 -22.62 -9.19
N GLY A 59 0.24 -23.49 -8.84
CA GLY A 59 0.64 -24.66 -9.62
C GLY A 59 1.01 -24.35 -11.07
N ALA A 60 1.53 -23.14 -11.34
CA ALA A 60 1.91 -22.70 -12.67
C ALA A 60 3.37 -23.04 -12.98
N VAL A 61 3.59 -23.67 -14.14
CA VAL A 61 4.91 -23.92 -14.73
C VAL A 61 4.90 -23.52 -16.21
N VAL A 62 6.05 -23.57 -16.88
CA VAL A 62 6.11 -23.29 -18.32
C VAL A 62 5.33 -24.35 -19.07
N GLY A 63 4.22 -23.94 -19.69
CA GLY A 63 3.40 -24.81 -20.54
C GLY A 63 2.26 -25.56 -19.82
N ASP A 64 2.16 -25.51 -18.49
CA ASP A 64 1.14 -26.26 -17.76
C ASP A 64 0.65 -25.56 -16.48
N ARG A 65 -0.57 -25.91 -16.04
CA ARG A 65 -1.19 -25.48 -14.79
C ARG A 65 -1.94 -26.65 -14.17
N THR A 66 -1.72 -26.89 -12.89
CA THR A 66 -2.43 -27.94 -12.13
C THR A 66 -3.92 -27.62 -11.94
N PRO A 67 -4.81 -28.62 -11.83
CA PRO A 67 -6.20 -28.42 -11.41
C PRO A 67 -6.32 -27.73 -10.03
N GLU A 68 -5.49 -28.13 -9.07
CA GLU A 68 -5.50 -27.60 -7.70
C GLU A 68 -5.18 -26.10 -7.69
N GLY A 69 -4.22 -25.67 -8.53
CA GLY A 69 -3.90 -24.26 -8.71
C GLY A 69 -5.02 -23.43 -9.32
N ARG A 70 -5.88 -24.04 -10.16
CA ARG A 70 -7.10 -23.37 -10.68
C ARG A 70 -8.12 -23.19 -9.55
N ASP A 71 -8.32 -24.20 -8.72
CA ASP A 71 -9.23 -24.11 -7.57
C ASP A 71 -8.73 -23.09 -6.53
N GLU A 72 -7.42 -23.01 -6.30
CA GLU A 72 -6.79 -21.97 -5.49
C GLU A 72 -7.06 -20.58 -6.07
N PHE A 73 -6.89 -20.40 -7.38
CA PHE A 73 -7.17 -19.13 -8.05
C PHE A 73 -8.65 -18.74 -7.96
N VAL A 74 -9.59 -19.69 -8.03
CA VAL A 74 -11.02 -19.44 -7.82
C VAL A 74 -11.28 -18.93 -6.39
N ARG A 75 -10.69 -19.56 -5.37
CA ARG A 75 -10.80 -19.08 -3.97
C ARG A 75 -10.25 -17.66 -3.84
N TYR A 76 -9.07 -17.41 -4.41
CA TYR A 76 -8.43 -16.09 -4.40
C TYR A 76 -9.26 -15.01 -5.11
N ALA A 77 -9.79 -15.31 -6.29
CA ALA A 77 -10.64 -14.41 -7.07
C ALA A 77 -12.00 -14.12 -6.41
N ASN A 78 -12.50 -15.03 -5.56
CA ASN A 78 -13.72 -14.82 -4.78
C ASN A 78 -13.48 -13.97 -3.52
N ALA A 79 -12.24 -13.88 -3.03
CA ALA A 79 -11.86 -12.99 -1.93
C ALA A 79 -11.60 -11.54 -2.40
N ALA A 80 -11.37 -11.34 -3.70
CA ALA A 80 -11.24 -10.03 -4.32
C ALA A 80 -12.59 -9.27 -4.34
N ILE A 81 -12.54 -7.94 -4.39
CA ILE A 81 -13.73 -7.07 -4.39
C ILE A 81 -13.85 -6.29 -5.69
N GLU A 82 -15.08 -5.98 -6.08
CA GLU A 82 -15.37 -5.12 -7.24
C GLU A 82 -15.48 -3.64 -6.80
N ILE A 83 -15.36 -2.73 -7.77
CA ILE A 83 -15.64 -1.29 -7.56
C ILE A 83 -16.66 -0.85 -8.61
N PRO A 84 -17.88 -0.42 -8.22
CA PRO A 84 -18.42 -0.34 -6.85
C PRO A 84 -18.82 -1.71 -6.26
N SER A 85 -18.88 -1.83 -4.93
CA SER A 85 -19.38 -3.04 -4.24
C SER A 85 -19.80 -2.74 -2.79
N PRO A 86 -20.54 -3.65 -2.11
CA PRO A 86 -20.85 -3.51 -0.68
C PRO A 86 -19.61 -3.39 0.22
N ALA A 87 -18.49 -3.99 -0.18
CA ALA A 87 -17.22 -3.84 0.53
C ALA A 87 -16.70 -2.40 0.49
N ILE A 88 -16.80 -1.74 -0.67
CA ILE A 88 -16.43 -0.31 -0.81
C ILE A 88 -17.34 0.55 0.07
N SER A 89 -18.66 0.33 0.03
CA SER A 89 -19.59 1.06 0.90
C SER A 89 -19.27 0.88 2.37
N ARG A 90 -18.85 -0.33 2.79
CA ARG A 90 -18.42 -0.56 4.18
C ARG A 90 -17.16 0.23 4.53
N ILE A 91 -16.19 0.34 3.62
CA ILE A 91 -14.96 1.13 3.84
C ILE A 91 -15.28 2.62 3.92
N GLU A 92 -16.20 3.13 3.08
CA GLU A 92 -16.70 4.51 3.13
C GLU A 92 -17.37 4.82 4.47
N GLU A 93 -18.22 3.91 4.98
CA GLU A 93 -18.82 4.03 6.31
C GLU A 93 -17.77 4.11 7.42
N ILE A 94 -16.74 3.27 7.37
CA ILE A 94 -15.66 3.28 8.37
C ILE A 94 -14.89 4.60 8.32
N SER A 95 -14.54 5.08 7.13
CA SER A 95 -13.86 6.38 6.93
C SER A 95 -14.70 7.51 7.52
N LYS A 96 -16.00 7.55 7.19
CA LYS A 96 -16.95 8.55 7.69
C LYS A 96 -17.14 8.51 9.21
N GLN A 97 -17.30 7.32 9.79
CA GLN A 97 -17.51 7.15 11.23
C GLN A 97 -16.28 7.53 12.06
N THR A 98 -15.08 7.23 11.55
CA THR A 98 -13.82 7.56 12.22
C THR A 98 -13.35 8.98 11.92
N GLY A 99 -13.81 9.58 10.83
CA GLY A 99 -13.32 10.87 10.34
C GLY A 99 -11.83 10.80 9.94
N VAL A 100 -11.40 9.65 9.41
CA VAL A 100 -10.02 9.37 8.98
C VAL A 100 -10.02 9.12 7.49
N PHE A 101 -9.20 9.85 6.73
CA PHE A 101 -8.94 9.53 5.34
C PHE A 101 -8.19 8.20 5.23
N LEU A 102 -8.68 7.29 4.40
CA LEU A 102 -8.10 5.95 4.26
C LEU A 102 -7.41 5.77 2.91
N VAL A 103 -6.19 5.26 2.94
CA VAL A 103 -5.52 4.67 1.77
C VAL A 103 -5.43 3.16 2.01
N VAL A 104 -6.11 2.37 1.18
CA VAL A 104 -6.28 0.93 1.41
C VAL A 104 -5.82 0.13 0.20
N GLY A 105 -4.89 -0.83 0.42
CA GLY A 105 -4.55 -1.81 -0.59
C GLY A 105 -5.61 -2.91 -0.68
N ILE A 106 -6.13 -3.13 -1.88
CA ILE A 106 -7.15 -4.14 -2.18
C ILE A 106 -6.70 -5.01 -3.37
N ILE A 107 -7.27 -6.19 -3.47
CA ILE A 107 -7.35 -6.94 -4.72
C ILE A 107 -8.68 -6.61 -5.37
N GLU A 108 -8.60 -5.86 -6.46
CA GLU A 108 -9.74 -5.45 -7.26
C GLU A 108 -10.03 -6.52 -8.33
N ARG A 109 -11.26 -7.02 -8.37
CA ARG A 109 -11.76 -7.81 -9.48
C ARG A 109 -12.50 -6.92 -10.46
N ASP A 110 -12.15 -7.04 -11.73
CA ASP A 110 -12.82 -6.36 -12.83
C ASP A 110 -13.07 -7.37 -13.94
N VAL A 111 -14.33 -7.79 -14.05
CA VAL A 111 -14.78 -8.92 -14.85
C VAL A 111 -14.04 -10.20 -14.42
N GLY A 112 -13.09 -10.68 -15.21
CA GLY A 112 -12.30 -11.90 -14.95
C GLY A 112 -10.86 -11.63 -14.52
N THR A 113 -10.45 -10.37 -14.43
CA THR A 113 -9.07 -9.98 -14.17
C THR A 113 -8.94 -9.41 -12.76
N LEU A 114 -7.90 -9.83 -12.04
CA LEU A 114 -7.55 -9.26 -10.75
C LEU A 114 -6.50 -8.17 -10.92
N TYR A 115 -6.58 -7.13 -10.10
CA TYR A 115 -5.63 -6.03 -10.06
C TYR A 115 -5.21 -5.76 -8.62
N CYS A 116 -3.92 -5.49 -8.41
CA CYS A 116 -3.44 -4.96 -7.15
C CYS A 116 -3.69 -3.44 -7.15
N THR A 117 -4.57 -2.97 -6.28
CA THR A 117 -5.09 -1.60 -6.32
C THR A 117 -4.95 -0.92 -4.97
N ALA A 118 -4.53 0.35 -4.94
CA ALA A 118 -4.70 1.24 -3.80
C ALA A 118 -5.93 2.12 -4.02
N ILE A 119 -6.84 2.17 -3.06
CA ILE A 119 -8.02 3.06 -3.08
C ILE A 119 -7.85 4.20 -2.08
N PHE A 120 -8.51 5.32 -2.37
CA PHE A 120 -8.51 6.54 -1.57
C PHE A 120 -9.94 6.85 -1.15
N VAL A 121 -10.18 6.93 0.15
CA VAL A 121 -11.52 7.10 0.73
C VAL A 121 -11.52 8.26 1.71
N ASP A 122 -12.19 9.34 1.30
CA ASP A 122 -12.36 10.55 2.08
C ASP A 122 -13.53 10.40 3.09
N PRO A 123 -13.41 10.89 4.33
CA PRO A 123 -14.45 10.76 5.34
C PRO A 123 -15.73 11.56 5.04
N VAL A 124 -15.67 12.52 4.11
CA VAL A 124 -16.79 13.36 3.67
C VAL A 124 -17.28 12.92 2.30
N GLU A 125 -16.38 12.77 1.32
CA GLU A 125 -16.73 12.49 -0.08
C GLU A 125 -16.88 10.99 -0.41
N GLY A 126 -16.40 10.09 0.46
CA GLY A 126 -16.40 8.65 0.21
C GLY A 126 -15.24 8.22 -0.70
N PHE A 127 -15.45 7.22 -1.56
CA PHE A 127 -14.44 6.79 -2.52
C PHE A 127 -14.15 7.88 -3.56
N ILE A 128 -12.92 8.38 -3.60
CA ILE A 128 -12.54 9.50 -4.49
C ILE A 128 -11.60 9.11 -5.63
N ALA A 129 -10.79 8.05 -5.45
CA ALA A 129 -9.82 7.64 -6.46
C ALA A 129 -9.32 6.20 -6.24
N LYS A 130 -8.68 5.66 -7.27
CA LYS A 130 -7.89 4.43 -7.20
C LYS A 130 -6.60 4.54 -8.02
N HIS A 131 -5.62 3.73 -7.67
CA HIS A 131 -4.39 3.47 -8.42
C HIS A 131 -4.19 1.97 -8.55
N ARG A 132 -4.27 1.43 -9.77
CA ARG A 132 -3.88 0.04 -10.07
C ARG A 132 -2.37 0.00 -10.28
N LYS A 133 -1.71 -1.02 -9.72
CA LYS A 133 -0.27 -1.27 -9.91
C LYS A 133 0.03 -1.35 -11.41
N LEU A 134 0.93 -0.51 -11.90
CA LEU A 134 1.26 -0.39 -13.33
C LEU A 134 1.90 -1.67 -13.84
N GLN A 135 2.79 -2.26 -13.04
CA GLN A 135 3.53 -3.47 -13.41
C GLN A 135 3.65 -4.44 -12.23
N PRO A 136 2.89 -5.56 -12.25
CA PRO A 136 3.12 -6.66 -11.33
C PRO A 136 4.55 -7.23 -11.44
N THR A 137 5.11 -7.62 -10.30
CA THR A 137 6.51 -8.06 -10.19
C THR A 137 6.61 -9.58 -10.24
N GLY A 138 7.48 -10.12 -11.10
CA GLY A 138 7.78 -11.56 -11.16
C GLY A 138 6.52 -12.40 -11.37
N MET A 139 6.28 -13.35 -10.46
CA MET A 139 5.11 -14.25 -10.48
C MET A 139 3.77 -13.52 -10.33
N GLU A 140 3.73 -12.30 -9.81
CA GLU A 140 2.48 -11.52 -9.74
C GLU A 140 1.86 -11.32 -11.13
N ARG A 141 2.66 -11.36 -12.21
CA ARG A 141 2.20 -11.19 -13.59
C ARG A 141 1.29 -12.31 -14.10
N ILE A 142 1.26 -13.47 -13.43
CA ILE A 142 0.34 -14.55 -13.80
C ILE A 142 -1.01 -14.45 -13.07
N ILE A 143 -1.12 -13.57 -12.07
CA ILE A 143 -2.35 -13.40 -11.26
C ILE A 143 -2.96 -12.01 -11.36
N TRP A 144 -2.18 -10.97 -11.65
CA TRP A 144 -2.66 -9.59 -11.71
C TRP A 144 -2.42 -8.93 -13.07
N GLY A 145 -3.36 -8.08 -13.47
CA GLY A 145 -3.26 -7.25 -14.67
C GLY A 145 -2.33 -6.04 -14.48
N GLN A 146 -1.82 -5.54 -15.60
CA GLN A 146 -1.12 -4.25 -15.70
C GLN A 146 -2.11 -3.10 -15.85
N ALA A 147 -1.67 -1.87 -15.52
CA ALA A 147 -2.52 -0.69 -15.61
C ALA A 147 -1.74 0.56 -16.08
N THR A 148 -2.49 1.64 -16.33
CA THR A 148 -1.96 2.99 -16.59
C THR A 148 -2.19 3.89 -15.38
N VAL A 149 -1.49 5.03 -15.33
CA VAL A 149 -1.62 6.01 -14.25
C VAL A 149 -2.96 6.73 -14.37
N GLN A 150 -3.84 6.54 -13.39
CA GLN A 150 -5.21 7.11 -13.41
C GLN A 150 -5.44 8.24 -12.39
N THR A 151 -4.57 8.37 -11.38
CA THR A 151 -4.74 9.33 -10.29
C THR A 151 -3.54 10.24 -10.11
N LYS A 152 -3.79 11.44 -9.59
CA LYS A 152 -2.77 12.43 -9.20
C LYS A 152 -2.39 12.31 -7.73
N ILE A 153 -3.15 11.56 -6.93
CA ILE A 153 -2.83 11.30 -5.52
C ILE A 153 -1.71 10.27 -5.46
N SER A 154 -0.65 10.55 -4.71
CA SER A 154 0.53 9.71 -4.68
C SER A 154 0.33 8.46 -3.83
N ALA A 155 0.13 7.32 -4.51
CA ALA A 155 0.38 6.01 -3.96
C ALA A 155 1.17 5.18 -4.97
N THR A 156 2.28 4.57 -4.53
CA THR A 156 3.09 3.67 -5.35
C THR A 156 3.24 2.34 -4.63
N ILE A 157 2.85 1.28 -5.33
CA ILE A 157 2.70 -0.04 -4.73
C ILE A 157 4.01 -0.81 -4.90
N CYS A 158 4.64 -1.17 -3.77
CA CYS A 158 5.83 -2.03 -3.75
C CYS A 158 6.91 -1.53 -4.72
N TRP A 159 7.35 -2.36 -5.68
CA TRP A 159 8.48 -2.01 -6.55
C TRP A 159 8.20 -0.95 -7.61
N GLU A 160 6.98 -0.41 -7.69
CA GLU A 160 6.73 0.86 -8.39
C GLU A 160 7.58 2.01 -7.86
N ASN A 161 7.97 1.94 -6.59
CA ASN A 161 8.89 2.87 -5.95
C ASN A 161 10.29 2.91 -6.60
N TYR A 162 10.67 1.85 -7.32
CA TYR A 162 11.91 1.82 -8.10
C TYR A 162 11.76 2.40 -9.51
N MET A 163 10.55 2.77 -9.95
CA MET A 163 10.33 3.40 -11.25
C MET A 163 10.61 4.92 -11.14
N PRO A 164 11.74 5.43 -11.66
CA PRO A 164 12.08 6.84 -11.52
C PRO A 164 11.05 7.75 -12.21
N LEU A 165 10.56 7.37 -13.39
CA LEU A 165 9.60 8.19 -14.14
C LEU A 165 8.26 8.33 -13.41
N LEU A 166 7.80 7.28 -12.72
CA LEU A 166 6.58 7.34 -11.92
C LEU A 166 6.75 8.25 -10.69
N ARG A 167 7.91 8.17 -10.02
CA ARG A 167 8.24 9.08 -8.91
C ARG A 167 8.28 10.54 -9.38
N THR A 168 9.02 10.82 -10.47
CA THR A 168 9.07 12.17 -11.06
C THR A 168 7.68 12.67 -11.46
N PHE A 169 6.83 11.80 -12.00
CA PHE A 169 5.44 12.14 -12.30
C PHE A 169 4.69 12.61 -11.05
N TYR A 170 4.73 11.86 -9.95
CA TYR A 170 4.03 12.26 -8.72
C TYR A 170 4.63 13.53 -8.10
N TYR A 171 5.94 13.70 -8.11
CA TYR A 171 6.57 14.95 -7.67
C TYR A 171 6.06 16.15 -8.48
N SER A 172 5.90 15.98 -9.80
CA SER A 172 5.40 17.03 -10.70
C SER A 172 3.94 17.42 -10.41
N LYS A 173 3.17 16.56 -9.74
CA LYS A 173 1.81 16.83 -9.28
C LYS A 173 1.75 17.45 -7.88
N GLY A 174 2.89 17.81 -7.29
CA GLY A 174 2.94 18.50 -6.00
C GLY A 174 2.79 17.59 -4.79
N THR A 175 3.25 16.34 -4.88
CA THR A 175 3.15 15.38 -3.77
C THR A 175 3.77 15.92 -2.48
N GLN A 176 2.96 16.05 -1.42
CA GLN A 176 3.41 16.40 -0.07
C GLN A 176 3.47 15.17 0.85
N ILE A 177 2.52 14.25 0.68
CA ILE A 177 2.44 12.97 1.39
C ILE A 177 2.47 11.86 0.34
N TYR A 178 3.45 10.98 0.46
CA TYR A 178 3.73 9.90 -0.46
C TYR A 178 3.40 8.57 0.23
N CYS A 179 2.34 7.90 -0.24
CA CYS A 179 1.90 6.63 0.34
C CYS A 179 2.56 5.45 -0.37
N ALA A 180 3.22 4.57 0.38
CA ALA A 180 3.97 3.43 -0.18
C ALA A 180 3.53 2.09 0.45
N PRO A 181 2.33 1.58 0.11
CA PRO A 181 1.90 0.25 0.52
C PRO A 181 2.81 -0.83 -0.10
N THR A 182 3.18 -1.84 0.68
CA THR A 182 4.13 -2.87 0.25
C THR A 182 3.95 -4.19 0.99
N VAL A 183 4.51 -5.27 0.44
CA VAL A 183 4.80 -6.54 1.13
C VAL A 183 6.30 -6.83 1.24
N ASP A 184 7.14 -5.86 0.85
CA ASP A 184 8.59 -5.98 0.91
C ASP A 184 9.13 -5.72 2.32
N GLY A 185 9.13 -6.77 3.13
CA GLY A 185 9.61 -6.69 4.51
C GLY A 185 11.14 -6.64 4.66
N ARG A 186 11.94 -6.53 3.60
CA ARG A 186 13.41 -6.60 3.71
C ARG A 186 13.98 -5.33 4.35
N PRO A 187 15.10 -5.40 5.10
CA PRO A 187 15.76 -4.21 5.65
C PRO A 187 16.12 -3.16 4.58
N ALA A 188 16.50 -3.62 3.39
CA ALA A 188 16.86 -2.75 2.27
C ALA A 188 15.74 -1.80 1.82
N TRP A 189 14.46 -2.15 2.07
CA TRP A 189 13.32 -1.29 1.74
C TRP A 189 13.40 0.09 2.41
N GLN A 190 13.96 0.15 3.62
CA GLN A 190 14.09 1.39 4.38
C GLN A 190 14.98 2.41 3.67
N HIS A 191 16.03 1.94 2.97
CA HIS A 191 16.91 2.81 2.19
C HIS A 191 16.17 3.46 1.02
N THR A 192 15.29 2.69 0.36
CA THR A 192 14.45 3.21 -0.73
C THR A 192 13.47 4.26 -0.22
N MET A 193 12.77 4.01 0.89
CA MET A 193 11.83 4.99 1.46
C MET A 193 12.54 6.27 1.92
N THR A 194 13.71 6.14 2.52
CA THR A 194 14.54 7.30 2.94
C THR A 194 14.98 8.11 1.71
N HIS A 195 15.46 7.44 0.67
CA HIS A 195 15.86 8.10 -0.57
C HIS A 195 14.70 8.86 -1.23
N ILE A 196 13.51 8.24 -1.31
CA ILE A 196 12.31 8.89 -1.89
C ILE A 196 11.90 10.12 -1.09
N ALA A 197 11.92 10.05 0.24
CA ALA A 197 11.61 11.20 1.09
C ALA A 197 12.57 12.38 0.81
N LEU A 198 13.88 12.09 0.68
CA LEU A 198 14.90 13.07 0.37
C LEU A 198 14.79 13.62 -1.06
N GLU A 199 14.54 12.75 -2.04
CA GLU A 199 14.47 13.11 -3.46
C GLU A 199 13.21 13.95 -3.76
N GLY A 200 12.05 13.53 -3.26
CA GLY A 200 10.78 14.22 -3.51
C GLY A 200 10.49 15.39 -2.57
N ARG A 201 11.24 15.51 -1.46
CA ARG A 201 10.95 16.43 -0.34
C ARG A 201 9.51 16.29 0.16
N CYS A 202 9.08 15.06 0.36
CA CYS A 202 7.74 14.72 0.83
C CYS A 202 7.79 13.83 2.06
N PHE A 203 6.72 13.80 2.84
CA PHE A 203 6.56 12.80 3.89
C PHE A 203 6.27 11.44 3.27
N VAL A 204 7.08 10.43 3.58
CA VAL A 204 6.87 9.06 3.09
C VAL A 204 6.19 8.24 4.18
N LEU A 205 5.02 7.68 3.85
CA LEU A 205 4.23 6.80 4.70
C LEU A 205 4.22 5.41 4.06
N SER A 206 5.15 4.55 4.50
CA SER A 206 5.23 3.18 4.00
C SER A 206 4.53 2.21 4.93
N SER A 207 3.62 1.42 4.35
CA SER A 207 2.77 0.47 5.08
C SER A 207 3.03 -0.94 4.58
N CYS A 208 3.67 -1.75 5.40
CA CYS A 208 4.05 -3.13 5.09
C CYS A 208 3.17 -4.12 5.85
N GLN A 209 2.79 -5.23 5.21
CA GLN A 209 2.13 -6.32 5.93
C GLN A 209 3.06 -6.97 6.96
N TYR A 210 2.52 -7.31 8.12
CA TYR A 210 3.09 -8.33 9.00
C TYR A 210 2.14 -9.52 8.99
N ALA A 211 2.64 -10.70 8.65
CA ALA A 211 1.83 -11.91 8.53
C ALA A 211 2.61 -13.12 9.04
N GLU A 212 1.94 -13.99 9.75
CA GLU A 212 2.40 -15.31 10.18
C GLU A 212 1.58 -16.40 9.48
N GLU A 213 2.02 -17.66 9.53
CA GLU A 213 1.30 -18.77 8.88
C GLU A 213 -0.15 -18.90 9.38
N LYS A 214 -0.43 -18.57 10.65
CA LYS A 214 -1.79 -18.59 11.22
C LYS A 214 -2.77 -17.61 10.56
N ASP A 215 -2.26 -16.59 9.88
CA ASP A 215 -3.09 -15.55 9.26
C ASP A 215 -3.58 -15.96 7.86
N TYR A 216 -3.13 -17.13 7.37
CA TYR A 216 -3.53 -17.71 6.09
C TYR A 216 -4.44 -18.93 6.29
N PRO A 217 -5.23 -19.33 5.26
CA PRO A 217 -5.91 -20.63 5.27
C PRO A 217 -4.97 -21.79 5.57
N SER A 218 -5.45 -22.85 6.23
CA SER A 218 -4.62 -23.99 6.64
C SER A 218 -3.96 -24.73 5.47
N ASP A 219 -4.55 -24.65 4.28
CA ASP A 219 -4.05 -25.22 3.03
C ASP A 219 -3.14 -24.27 2.24
N HIS A 220 -2.97 -23.02 2.68
CA HIS A 220 -2.17 -22.01 2.00
C HIS A 220 -0.70 -22.39 1.90
N ALA A 221 -0.05 -22.11 0.77
CA ALA A 221 1.36 -22.44 0.55
C ALA A 221 2.30 -21.78 1.59
N VAL A 222 3.26 -22.55 2.09
CA VAL A 222 4.30 -22.08 3.02
C VAL A 222 5.67 -22.55 2.55
N LEU A 223 6.73 -22.04 3.16
CA LEU A 223 8.10 -22.39 2.78
C LEU A 223 8.41 -23.90 2.96
N ASN A 224 7.89 -24.51 4.03
CA ASN A 224 8.07 -25.93 4.30
C ASN A 224 6.81 -26.50 4.98
N SER A 225 6.02 -27.27 4.23
CA SER A 225 4.76 -27.87 4.71
C SER A 225 4.96 -28.83 5.88
N GLU A 226 6.11 -29.51 5.96
CA GLU A 226 6.44 -30.46 7.04
C GLU A 226 6.84 -29.76 8.35
N LYS A 227 7.06 -28.44 8.31
CA LYS A 227 7.48 -27.63 9.46
C LYS A 227 6.55 -26.44 9.69
N ARG A 228 5.26 -26.61 9.39
CA ARG A 228 4.25 -25.58 9.70
C ARG A 228 4.25 -25.27 11.19
N ASP A 229 4.27 -23.98 11.49
CA ASP A 229 4.12 -23.45 12.84
C ASP A 229 3.30 -22.16 12.74
N PRO A 230 2.22 -22.00 13.52
CA PRO A 230 1.38 -20.81 13.49
C PRO A 230 2.14 -19.47 13.59
N SER A 231 3.30 -19.45 14.24
CA SER A 231 4.15 -18.27 14.47
C SER A 231 5.24 -18.05 13.41
N ASN A 232 5.39 -18.95 12.44
CA ASN A 232 6.33 -18.75 11.35
C ASN A 232 5.97 -17.49 10.56
N VAL A 233 6.94 -16.59 10.42
CA VAL A 233 6.75 -15.30 9.74
C VAL A 233 6.71 -15.49 8.22
N MET A 234 5.60 -15.07 7.61
CA MET A 234 5.40 -15.04 6.16
C MET A 234 5.81 -13.70 5.56
N ILE A 235 5.49 -12.59 6.24
CA ILE A 235 5.88 -11.22 5.87
C ILE A 235 6.31 -10.48 7.13
N ALA A 236 7.51 -9.90 7.13
CA ALA A 236 8.18 -9.43 8.35
C ALA A 236 7.87 -7.97 8.75
N GLY A 237 6.86 -7.34 8.16
CA GLY A 237 6.55 -5.93 8.40
C GLY A 237 7.66 -4.98 7.96
N GLY A 238 7.80 -3.85 8.66
CA GLY A 238 8.77 -2.80 8.37
C GLY A 238 8.14 -1.47 8.01
N SER A 239 6.87 -1.24 8.39
CA SER A 239 6.20 0.04 8.20
C SER A 239 6.97 1.19 8.83
N VAL A 240 6.98 2.36 8.19
CA VAL A 240 7.80 3.51 8.58
C VAL A 240 7.17 4.82 8.11
N ILE A 241 7.37 5.90 8.88
CA ILE A 241 7.04 7.28 8.50
C ILE A 241 8.33 8.11 8.50
N ILE A 242 8.61 8.80 7.39
CA ILE A 242 9.85 9.54 7.17
C ILE A 242 9.55 10.98 6.75
N SER A 243 10.26 11.95 7.31
CA SER A 243 10.14 13.37 6.95
C SER A 243 10.82 13.72 5.62
N PRO A 244 10.51 14.88 5.00
CA PRO A 244 11.15 15.36 3.77
C PRO A 244 12.69 15.46 3.81
N LEU A 245 13.28 15.50 5.00
CA LEU A 245 14.73 15.54 5.21
C LEU A 245 15.31 14.17 5.59
N GLY A 246 14.55 13.09 5.39
CA GLY A 246 15.00 11.71 5.61
C GLY A 246 15.01 11.28 7.08
N LYS A 247 14.49 12.09 8.00
CA LYS A 247 14.37 11.71 9.42
C LYS A 247 13.22 10.71 9.58
N VAL A 248 13.52 9.54 10.15
CA VAL A 248 12.47 8.61 10.58
C VAL A 248 11.69 9.22 11.74
N LEU A 249 10.39 9.44 11.54
CA LEU A 249 9.47 9.97 12.53
C LEU A 249 8.82 8.86 13.36
N ALA A 250 8.57 7.70 12.75
CA ALA A 250 8.06 6.51 13.41
C ALA A 250 8.51 5.24 12.68
N GLY A 251 8.82 4.17 13.42
CA GLY A 251 9.25 2.87 12.87
C GLY A 251 10.77 2.71 12.77
N PRO A 252 11.26 1.69 12.03
CA PRO A 252 10.49 0.65 11.35
C PRO A 252 9.80 -0.31 12.34
N LEU A 253 8.53 -0.60 12.16
CA LEU A 253 7.79 -1.55 13.01
C LEU A 253 8.12 -3.01 12.64
N ARG A 254 8.56 -3.82 13.60
CA ARG A 254 8.99 -5.22 13.40
C ARG A 254 8.40 -6.12 14.48
N GLY A 255 8.26 -7.41 14.16
CA GLY A 255 7.89 -8.45 15.12
C GLY A 255 6.42 -8.44 15.55
N GLY A 256 5.51 -7.85 14.77
CA GLY A 256 4.09 -7.87 15.06
C GLY A 256 3.27 -6.89 14.25
N GLU A 257 1.96 -6.93 14.44
CA GLU A 257 1.02 -5.93 13.93
C GLU A 257 1.03 -4.65 14.78
N GLY A 258 0.62 -3.52 14.20
CA GLY A 258 0.47 -2.29 14.95
C GLY A 258 0.21 -1.04 14.11
N VAL A 259 -0.03 0.07 14.79
CA VAL A 259 -0.24 1.39 14.18
C VAL A 259 0.89 2.30 14.60
N LEU A 260 1.64 2.82 13.62
CA LEU A 260 2.60 3.90 13.83
C LEU A 260 1.95 5.22 13.45
N THR A 261 2.18 6.27 14.25
CA THR A 261 1.65 7.61 13.99
C THR A 261 2.73 8.65 14.15
N ALA A 262 2.72 9.67 13.30
CA ALA A 262 3.56 10.84 13.42
C ALA A 262 2.75 12.13 13.19
N GLU A 263 3.24 13.21 13.77
CA GLU A 263 2.81 14.56 13.43
C GLU A 263 3.62 15.05 12.22
N LEU A 264 2.94 15.57 11.21
CA LEU A 264 3.53 16.06 9.97
C LEU A 264 3.25 17.56 9.86
N ASP A 265 4.29 18.38 10.02
CA ASP A 265 4.22 19.80 9.64
C ASP A 265 4.39 19.88 8.11
N LEU A 266 3.29 20.13 7.39
CA LEU A 266 3.30 20.17 5.93
C LEU A 266 4.14 21.31 5.37
N ASP A 267 4.49 22.32 6.18
CA ASP A 267 5.42 23.37 5.77
C ASP A 267 6.86 22.84 5.63
N ASP A 268 7.21 21.68 6.24
CA ASP A 268 8.51 21.03 6.05
C ASP A 268 8.73 20.57 4.60
N VAL A 269 7.67 20.37 3.82
CA VAL A 269 7.79 20.13 2.38
C VAL A 269 8.37 21.35 1.69
N PHE A 270 7.85 22.55 1.97
CA PHE A 270 8.37 23.79 1.40
C PHE A 270 9.78 24.09 1.92
N ARG A 271 10.04 23.87 3.21
CA ARG A 271 11.40 24.01 3.78
C ARG A 271 12.39 23.05 3.11
N GLY A 272 12.01 21.80 2.86
CA GLY A 272 12.85 20.85 2.14
C GLY A 272 13.05 21.22 0.65
N LYS A 273 12.02 21.77 0.01
CA LYS A 273 12.08 22.22 -1.38
C LYS A 273 12.95 23.46 -1.59
N PHE A 274 13.14 24.28 -0.57
CA PHE A 274 14.14 25.36 -0.61
C PHE A 274 15.53 24.81 -0.93
N ASP A 275 15.92 23.69 -0.30
CA ASP A 275 17.20 23.04 -0.57
C ASP A 275 17.23 22.32 -1.93
N LEU A 276 16.12 21.67 -2.32
CA LEU A 276 16.03 20.86 -3.54
C LEU A 276 14.57 20.68 -4.00
N ASP A 277 14.22 21.19 -5.18
CA ASP A 277 12.98 20.82 -5.87
C ASP A 277 13.29 20.22 -7.25
N VAL A 278 13.30 18.89 -7.32
CA VAL A 278 13.66 18.10 -8.52
C VAL A 278 12.72 18.30 -9.71
N THR A 279 11.53 18.87 -9.48
CA THR A 279 10.56 19.22 -10.53
C THR A 279 10.34 20.72 -10.68
N GLY A 280 10.98 21.52 -9.83
CA GLY A 280 10.93 22.98 -9.82
C GLY A 280 12.29 23.57 -10.21
N HIS A 281 12.90 24.31 -9.28
CA HIS A 281 14.11 25.10 -9.56
C HIS A 281 15.37 24.26 -9.87
N TYR A 282 15.40 22.99 -9.49
CA TYR A 282 16.50 22.07 -9.83
C TYR A 282 16.26 21.32 -11.15
N ALA A 283 15.06 21.42 -11.72
CA ALA A 283 14.74 20.78 -12.99
C ALA A 283 15.41 21.51 -14.17
N ARG A 284 15.71 20.77 -15.24
CA ARG A 284 16.28 21.28 -16.49
C ARG A 284 15.37 20.96 -17.68
N PRO A 285 14.20 21.61 -17.82
CA PRO A 285 13.24 21.33 -18.89
C PRO A 285 13.75 21.67 -20.30
N ASP A 286 14.82 22.46 -20.38
CA ASP A 286 15.59 22.72 -21.59
C ASP A 286 16.43 21.52 -22.05
N ILE A 287 16.70 20.55 -21.16
CA ILE A 287 17.48 19.33 -21.43
C ILE A 287 16.62 18.07 -21.31
N PHE A 288 15.82 17.95 -20.25
CA PHE A 288 15.06 16.77 -19.90
C PHE A 288 13.57 17.08 -19.86
N GLN A 289 12.78 16.32 -20.60
CA GLN A 289 11.32 16.44 -20.61
C GLN A 289 10.68 15.11 -20.25
N LEU A 290 9.66 15.16 -19.39
CA LEU A 290 8.81 14.02 -19.08
C LEU A 290 7.48 14.19 -19.80
N ASN A 291 7.15 13.23 -20.67
CA ASN A 291 5.83 13.12 -21.29
C ASN A 291 5.13 11.86 -20.79
N VAL A 292 3.91 12.00 -20.28
CA VAL A 292 3.10 10.90 -19.74
C VAL A 292 1.89 10.69 -20.66
N ILE A 293 1.81 9.49 -21.24
CA ILE A 293 0.75 9.13 -22.20
C ILE A 293 -0.40 8.45 -21.43
N GLY A 294 -1.64 8.80 -21.77
CA GLY A 294 -2.84 8.15 -21.21
C GLY A 294 -3.31 8.71 -19.87
N GLN A 295 -3.09 10.01 -19.63
CA GLN A 295 -3.71 10.78 -18.55
C GLN A 295 -5.02 11.42 -18.98
#